data_AF-Q4PZG8-F1
#
_entry.id   AF-Q4PZG8-F1
#
_cell.length_a   1.000
_cell.length_b   1.000
_cell.length_c   1.000
_cell.angle_alpha   90.00
_cell.angle_beta   90.00
_cell.angle_gamma   90.00
#
_symmetry.space_group_name_H-M   'P 1'
#
loop_
_entity.id
_entity.type
_entity.pdbx_description
1 polymer ?
#
loop_
_entity_poly.entity_id
_entity_poly.type
_entity_poly.pdbx_seq_one_letter_code
_entity_poly.pdbx_strand_id
1 'polypeptide(L)' 'FHLYDQCREFLLQVQNLARERGHKCPTKVTNQVF' A
#
# COMPACT_ATOMS: atom_id res chain seq x y z
N PHE A 1 0.80 5.65 18.23
CA PHE A 1 1.87 5.59 17.21
C PHE A 1 1.94 4.27 16.41
N HIS A 2 1.19 3.22 16.75
CA HIS A 2 1.22 1.93 16.02
C HIS A 2 0.46 1.93 14.68
N LEU A 3 -0.60 2.74 14.57
CA LEU A 3 -1.49 2.75 13.40
C LEU A 3 -0.79 3.19 12.10
N TYR A 4 0.15 4.14 12.20
CA TYR A 4 0.91 4.64 11.04
C TYR A 4 1.91 3.61 10.52
N ASP A 5 2.46 2.78 11.41
CA ASP A 5 3.37 1.70 11.04
C ASP A 5 2.61 0.60 10.28
N GLN A 6 1.43 0.23 10.79
CA GLN A 6 0.53 -0.69 10.12
C GLN A 6 0.07 -0.19 8.74
N CYS A 7 -0.27 1.09 8.61
CA CYS A 7 -0.60 1.69 7.30
C CYS A 7 0.58 1.64 6.31
N ARG A 8 1.82 1.70 6.80
CA ARG A 8 3.03 1.59 5.98
C ARG A 8 3.21 0.17 5.46
N GLU A 9 2.96 -0.84 6.29
CA GLU A 9 3.00 -2.24 5.88
C GLU A 9 1.93 -2.56 4.85
N PHE A 10 0.69 -2.11 5.05
CA PHE A 10 -0.38 -2.29 4.07
C PHE A 10 -0.06 -1.60 2.74
N LEU A 11 0.51 -0.39 2.77
CA LEU A 11 0.95 0.29 1.55
C LEU A 11 2.00 -0.55 0.80
N LEU A 12 2.98 -1.13 1.50
CA LEU A 12 4.01 -1.98 0.89
C LEU A 12 3.40 -3.23 0.24
N GLN A 13 2.43 -3.89 0.90
CA GLN A 13 1.74 -5.05 0.34
C GLN A 13 0.99 -4.70 -0.95
N VAL A 14 0.23 -3.61 -0.96
CA VAL A 14 -0.51 -3.15 -2.15
C VAL A 14 0.44 -2.76 -3.28
N GLN A 15 1.57 -2.12 -2.96
CA GLN A 15 2.60 -1.79 -3.95
C GLN A 15 3.26 -3.02 -4.57
N ASN A 16 3.48 -4.09 -3.80
CA ASN A 16 4.02 -5.34 -4.32
C ASN A 16 3.00 -6.01 -5.24
N LEU A 17 1.74 -6.10 -4.83
CA LEU A 17 0.66 -6.67 -5.64
C LEU A 17 0.43 -5.89 -6.94
N ALA A 18 0.46 -4.55 -6.88
CA ALA A 18 0.30 -3.70 -8.06
C ALA A 18 1.46 -3.90 -9.05
N ARG A 19 2.70 -4.04 -8.55
CA ARG A 19 3.88 -4.34 -9.37
C ARG A 19 3.78 -5.72 -10.05
N GLU A 20 3.40 -6.75 -9.31
CA GLU A 20 3.22 -8.10 -9.86
C GLU A 20 2.16 -8.17 -10.96
N ARG A 21 1.07 -7.42 -10.80
CA ARG A 21 -0.03 -7.41 -11.78
C ARG A 21 0.16 -6.41 -12.93
N GLY A 22 1.24 -5.61 -12.91
CA GLY A 22 1.50 -4.57 -13.93
C GLY A 22 0.55 -3.36 -13.84
N HIS A 23 -0.13 -3.16 -12.70
CA HIS A 23 -1.00 -2.02 -12.46
C HIS A 23 -0.22 -0.84 -11.89
N LYS A 24 -0.79 0.38 -12.01
CA LYS A 24 -0.18 1.59 -11.46
C LYS A 24 0.01 1.45 -9.94
N CYS A 25 1.27 1.49 -9.51
CA CYS A 25 1.66 1.35 -8.12
C CYS A 25 1.26 2.60 -7.30
N PRO A 26 0.52 2.45 -6.18
CA PRO A 26 0.13 3.60 -5.35
C PRO A 26 1.32 4.12 -4.53
N THR A 27 1.59 5.43 -4.59
CA THR A 27 2.72 6.08 -3.89
C THR A 27 2.33 6.79 -2.60
N LYS A 28 1.04 6.81 -2.26
CA LYS A 28 0.47 7.33 -1.02
C LYS A 28 -0.53 6.32 -0.48
N VAL A 29 -0.77 6.33 0.83
CA VAL A 29 -1.90 5.60 1.42
C VAL A 29 -3.17 6.17 0.79
N THR A 30 -3.84 5.38 -0.05
CA THR A 30 -5.14 5.73 -0.64
C THR A 30 -6.23 5.07 0.20
N ASN A 31 -7.49 5.54 0.08
CA ASN A 31 -8.65 4.88 0.70
C ASN A 31 -8.92 3.45 0.18
N GLN A 32 -8.05 2.89 -0.66
CA GLN A 32 -8.07 1.46 -1.05
C GLN A 32 -7.17 0.61 -0.14
N VAL A 33 -6.39 1.25 0.74
CA VAL A 33 -5.50 0.63 1.74
C VAL A 33 -6.24 0.46 3.09
N PHE A 34 -7.37 1.14 3.27
CA PHE A 34 -8.36 0.91 4.34
C PHE A 34 -9.53 0.13 3.78
#